data_AF-K1T017-F1
#
_entry.id   AF-K1T017-F1
#
_cell.length_a   1.000
_cell.length_b   1.000
_cell.length_c   1.000
_cell.angle_alpha   90.00
_cell.angle_beta   90.00
_cell.angle_gamma   90.00
#
_symmetry.space_group_name_H-M   'P 1'
#
loop_
_entity.id
_entity.type
_entity.pdbx_description
1 polymer ?
#
loop_
_entity_poly.entity_id
_entity_poly.type
_entity_poly.pdbx_seq_one_letter_code
_entity_poly.pdbx_strand_id
1 'polypeptide(L)' 'NDLAMIQAAGYGIAMGNATPDVLAAARYVTDDNNHDGVAKAIETYVLKG' A
#
# COMPACT_ATOMS: atom_id res chain seq x y z
N ASN A 1 3.19 2.61 13.75
CA ASN A 1 4.08 2.78 12.58
C ASN A 1 3.64 1.79 11.52
N ASP A 2 3.43 2.26 10.31
CA ASP A 2 2.85 1.52 9.17
C ASP A 2 3.65 0.27 8.80
N LEU A 3 4.96 0.24 9.07
CA LEU A 3 5.82 -0.92 8.81
C LEU A 3 5.35 -2.19 9.52
N ALA A 4 5.05 -2.11 10.82
CA ALA A 4 4.60 -3.26 11.59
C ALA A 4 3.22 -3.74 11.12
N MET A 5 2.38 -2.83 10.65
CA MET A 5 1.05 -3.16 10.11
C MET A 5 1.15 -3.84 8.76
N ILE A 6 2.01 -3.36 7.85
CA ILE A 6 2.25 -3.99 6.54
C ILE A 6 2.87 -5.38 6.70
N GLN A 7 3.83 -5.55 7.62
CA GLN A 7 4.44 -6.87 7.87
C GLN A 7 3.45 -7.88 8.47
N ALA A 8 2.52 -7.42 9.31
CA ALA A 8 1.47 -8.26 9.86
C ALA A 8 0.35 -8.55 8.85
N ALA A 9 0.09 -7.65 7.92
CA ALA A 9 -0.90 -7.83 6.88
C ALA A 9 -0.39 -8.82 5.82
N GLY A 10 -1.04 -9.98 5.69
CA GLY A 10 -0.73 -10.95 4.64
C GLY A 10 -0.90 -10.40 3.20
N TYR A 11 -1.48 -9.21 3.06
CA TYR A 11 -1.67 -8.50 1.80
C TYR A 11 -1.50 -6.98 1.99
N GLY A 12 -0.30 -6.54 2.36
CA GLY A 12 0.02 -5.11 2.55
C GLY A 12 0.22 -4.34 1.24
N ILE A 13 -0.37 -3.14 1.15
CA ILE A 13 -0.22 -2.19 0.03
C ILE A 13 0.32 -0.87 0.57
N ALA A 14 1.44 -0.40 0.03
CA ALA A 14 2.05 0.88 0.41
C ALA A 14 1.79 1.96 -0.64
N MET A 15 1.67 3.22 -0.22
CA MET A 15 1.65 4.38 -1.13
C MET A 15 3.05 4.66 -1.67
N GLY A 16 3.14 5.21 -2.89
CA GLY A 16 4.41 5.44 -3.58
C GLY A 16 5.38 6.39 -2.87
N ASN A 17 4.87 7.24 -1.97
CA ASN A 17 5.67 8.12 -1.12
C ASN A 17 5.95 7.57 0.28
N ALA A 18 5.68 6.28 0.53
CA ALA A 18 6.00 5.65 1.80
C ALA A 18 7.53 5.56 2.02
N THR A 19 7.93 5.31 3.26
CA THR A 19 9.34 5.14 3.60
C THR A 19 9.93 3.90 2.90
N PRO A 20 11.25 3.87 2.62
CA PRO A 20 11.88 2.74 1.94
C PRO A 20 11.60 1.38 2.60
N ASP A 21 11.60 1.33 3.94
CA ASP A 21 11.34 0.10 4.69
C ASP A 21 9.90 -0.40 4.50
N VAL A 22 8.93 0.52 4.40
CA VAL A 22 7.51 0.21 4.17
C VAL A 22 7.30 -0.26 2.73
N LEU A 23 7.94 0.38 1.76
CA LEU A 23 7.92 -0.04 0.36
C LEU A 23 8.53 -1.44 0.18
N ALA A 24 9.65 -1.72 0.84
CA ALA A 24 10.33 -3.02 0.77
C ALA A 24 9.51 -4.15 1.43
N ALA A 25 8.72 -3.83 2.46
CA ALA A 25 7.86 -4.78 3.14
C ALA A 25 6.48 -4.98 2.46
N ALA A 26 6.08 -4.08 1.57
CA ALA A 26 4.78 -4.13 0.92
C ALA A 26 4.74 -5.13 -0.24
N ARG A 27 3.59 -5.77 -0.41
CA ARG A 27 3.36 -6.70 -1.53
C ARG A 27 3.07 -5.95 -2.83
N TYR A 28 2.37 -4.82 -2.73
CA TYR A 28 2.09 -3.91 -3.84
C TYR A 28 2.37 -2.48 -3.42
N VAL A 29 2.73 -1.67 -4.40
CA VAL A 29 2.85 -0.22 -4.25
C VAL A 29 1.78 0.42 -5.13
N THR A 30 1.00 1.32 -4.54
CA THR A 30 0.02 2.16 -5.24
C THR A 30 0.59 3.57 -5.40
N ASP A 31 -0.17 4.45 -6.03
CA ASP A 31 0.22 5.86 -6.18
C ASP A 31 0.38 6.54 -4.81
N ASP A 32 0.91 7.76 -4.81
CA ASP A 32 1.05 8.53 -3.57
C ASP A 32 -0.29 9.10 -3.07
N ASN A 33 -0.23 9.75 -1.92
CA ASN A 33 -1.38 10.38 -1.29
C ASN A 33 -1.96 11.58 -2.07
N ASN A 34 -1.17 12.25 -2.90
CA ASN A 34 -1.62 13.37 -3.74
C ASN A 34 -2.29 12.91 -5.04
N HIS A 35 -2.18 11.62 -5.36
CA HIS A 35 -2.73 11.00 -6.57
C HIS A 35 -3.73 9.88 -6.25
N ASP A 36 -4.44 9.99 -5.13
CA ASP A 36 -5.51 9.09 -4.69
C ASP A 36 -5.08 7.61 -4.55
N GLY A 37 -3.84 7.37 -4.12
CA GLY A 37 -3.26 6.02 -4.03
C GLY A 37 -4.11 5.01 -3.26
N VAL A 38 -4.76 5.42 -2.17
CA VAL A 38 -5.65 4.55 -1.38
C VAL A 38 -6.88 4.15 -2.18
N ALA A 39 -7.56 5.09 -2.84
CA ALA A 39 -8.77 4.80 -3.62
C ALA A 39 -8.45 3.83 -4.78
N LYS A 40 -7.35 4.09 -5.50
CA LYS A 40 -6.87 3.21 -6.58
C LYS A 40 -6.54 1.80 -6.08
N ALA A 41 -5.91 1.68 -4.90
CA ALA A 41 -5.61 0.39 -4.31
C ALA A 41 -6.88 -0.39 -3.96
N ILE A 42 -7.89 0.26 -3.39
CA ILE A 42 -9.18 -0.38 -3.06
C ILE A 42 -9.89 -0.83 -4.35
N GLU A 43 -9.99 0.03 -5.35
CA GLU A 43 -10.65 -0.32 -6.61
C GLU A 43 -9.96 -1.48 -7.32
N THR A 44 -8.62 -1.49 -7.33
CA THR A 44 -7.82 -2.47 -8.10
C THR A 44 -7.72 -3.81 -7.40
N TYR A 45 -7.49 -3.82 -6.08
CA TYR A 45 -7.13 -5.03 -5.35
C TYR A 45 -8.22 -5.56 -4.42
N VAL A 46 -9.29 -4.78 -4.16
CA VAL A 46 -10.36 -5.19 -3.23
C VAL A 46 -11.70 -5.32 -3.95
N LEU A 47 -12.11 -4.32 -4.73
CA LEU A 47 -13.46 -4.27 -5.32
C LEU A 47 -13.59 -4.98 -6.68
N LYS A 48 -12.50 -5.11 -7.43
CA LYS A 48 -12.46 -5.82 -8.73
C LYS A 48 -11.87 -7.23 -8.65
N GLY A 49 -11.52 -7.69 -7.45
CA GLY A 49 -10.95 -9.02 -7.18
C GLY A 49 -11.99 -10.12 -7.10
#